data_AF-A0A7Y2BGK7-F1
#
_entry.id   AF-A0A7Y2BGK7-F1
#
_cell.length_a   1.000
_cell.length_b   1.000
_cell.length_c   1.000
_cell.angle_alpha   90.00
_cell.angle_beta   90.00
_cell.angle_gamma   90.00
#
_symmetry.space_group_name_H-M   'P 1'
#
loop_
_entity.id
_entity.type
_entity.pdbx_description
1 polymer ?
#
loop_
_entity_poly.entity_id
_entity_poly.type
_entity_poly.pdbx_seq_one_letter_code
_entity_poly.pdbx_strand_id
1 'polypeptide(L)'
;MAYTVLARKYRPQSFDDLVGQEHVARTLAIAIDANRVAHAFLFTGVRGVGKTTTARLLAKALNCEKGPTPTPCNECAPCLDITAGVDVDVQEIDGASNNSVEDVRRLQESLPYRPQRDRYKIVIVDEVHMLSAGAFNAFLKTLEEPPDHVKFIFATTESHKVPVTIRSRCQQYDFRLIPHRLIADRVRDILGAESLSADEEAISVVAREAAGSMRDALTLLDQLVAISDDKITADTVAASLGIAAREALYDVAGAVLQGDGAQVVQAVDALADKSVDMQHFARQLLQLMRDLVVLKLDAGDPADWVPEEREAAQTLVDGIDILELQRGFRATSKVMDEMAHSPNPKLMLEMGLVRVATRPPLQSVSELLARLDALQGNPGASGGPATGSRPRKPNPKPAPPSTKAKAESKPKPAPAATPDAAPAPDPDPPSETRRRTPSEPIMPATKHAGGFQTSTGEVLTPIRRAALQEWEELVGTLEQQQPALAAVLEHGIPKAVGPDRIVLSFKDGSFYGRQAESPESIAAIAKVAEHQLGSRPKIEIRFDAQSEATTKTVAAVAAQRKEAEAEAKRKQALNHPRVRDAIDVFPESAGKLKVHIEAD
;
A
#
# COMPACT_ATOMS: atom_id res chain seq x y z
N MET A 1 25.01 -5.46 36.04
CA MET A 1 24.23 -4.39 35.39
C MET A 1 23.23 -5.05 34.44
N ALA A 2 22.00 -4.58 34.33
CA ALA A 2 21.01 -5.15 33.42
C ALA A 2 21.52 -5.04 31.97
N TYR A 3 21.48 -6.14 31.22
CA TYR A 3 21.85 -6.15 29.80
C TYR A 3 21.02 -5.11 29.05
N THR A 4 21.70 -4.17 28.41
CA THR A 4 21.05 -3.12 27.61
C THR A 4 21.29 -3.44 26.14
N VAL A 5 20.20 -3.66 25.42
CA VAL A 5 20.16 -3.88 23.96
C VAL A 5 21.05 -2.86 23.25
N LEU A 6 21.91 -3.31 22.32
CA LEU A 6 22.86 -2.48 21.57
C LEU A 6 22.15 -1.32 20.86
N ALA A 7 20.95 -1.57 20.33
CA ALA A 7 20.11 -0.53 19.70
C ALA A 7 19.75 0.65 20.64
N ARG A 8 19.76 0.44 21.97
CA ARG A 8 19.57 1.49 22.97
C ARG A 8 20.92 2.06 23.43
N LYS A 9 21.94 1.21 23.64
CA LYS A 9 23.28 1.59 24.10
C LYS A 9 23.98 2.51 23.10
N TYR A 10 23.92 2.19 21.81
CA TYR A 10 24.58 2.92 20.71
C TYR A 10 23.67 3.92 20.00
N ARG A 11 22.56 4.32 20.63
CA ARG A 11 21.70 5.36 20.07
C ARG A 11 22.51 6.67 19.93
N PRO A 12 22.57 7.28 18.73
CA PRO A 12 23.26 8.55 18.49
C PRO A 12 22.98 9.61 19.55
N GLN A 13 24.04 10.29 20.04
CA GLN A 13 23.94 11.34 21.06
C GLN A 13 24.24 12.74 20.51
N SER A 14 24.74 12.83 19.29
CA SER A 14 24.96 14.07 18.54
C SER A 14 24.45 13.95 17.11
N PHE A 15 24.33 15.08 16.40
CA PHE A 15 23.99 15.07 14.98
C PHE A 15 25.10 14.45 14.12
N ASP A 16 26.36 14.50 14.58
CA ASP A 16 27.51 13.92 13.87
C ASP A 16 27.52 12.38 13.93
N ASP A 17 26.87 11.79 14.94
CA ASP A 17 26.72 10.34 15.08
C ASP A 17 25.60 9.76 14.19
N LEU A 18 24.84 10.59 13.46
CA LEU A 18 23.76 10.14 12.59
C LEU A 18 24.31 9.61 11.25
N VAL A 19 24.29 8.29 11.11
CA VAL A 19 24.78 7.60 9.92
C VAL A 19 23.82 7.77 8.73
N GLY A 20 24.32 8.30 7.61
CA GLY A 20 23.61 8.35 6.32
C GLY A 20 22.49 9.40 6.22
N GLN A 21 22.44 10.35 7.17
CA GLN A 21 21.44 11.43 7.21
C GLN A 21 22.10 12.81 7.32
N GLU A 22 23.27 12.99 6.69
CA GLU A 22 24.11 14.19 6.80
C GLU A 22 23.36 15.44 6.31
N HIS A 23 22.46 15.29 5.31
CA HIS A 23 21.65 16.41 4.83
C HIS A 23 20.66 16.93 5.88
N VAL A 24 20.04 16.03 6.66
CA VAL A 24 19.11 16.40 7.73
C VAL A 24 19.89 17.03 8.89
N ALA A 25 20.94 16.35 9.34
CA ALA A 25 21.81 16.78 10.42
C ALA A 25 22.36 18.20 10.18
N ARG A 26 22.93 18.43 8.99
CA ARG A 26 23.49 19.74 8.60
C ARG A 26 22.42 20.82 8.53
N THR A 27 21.25 20.52 7.97
CA THR A 27 20.17 21.53 7.82
C THR A 27 19.62 21.94 9.18
N LEU A 28 19.42 20.99 10.10
CA LEU A 28 19.00 21.27 11.47
C LEU A 28 20.07 22.07 12.23
N ALA A 29 21.35 21.69 12.10
CA ALA A 29 22.44 22.42 12.74
C ALA A 29 22.49 23.90 12.30
N ILE A 30 22.40 24.16 10.99
CA ILE A 30 22.36 25.52 10.44
C ILE A 30 21.12 26.29 10.94
N ALA A 31 19.97 25.64 11.04
CA ALA A 31 18.74 26.29 11.53
C ALA A 31 18.85 26.70 13.00
N ILE A 32 19.52 25.87 13.83
CA ILE A 32 19.78 26.15 15.24
C ILE A 32 20.77 27.32 15.37
N ASP A 33 21.90 27.29 14.65
CA ASP A 33 22.90 28.37 14.68
C ASP A 33 22.34 29.70 14.19
N ALA A 34 21.48 29.67 13.18
CA ALA A 34 20.81 30.86 12.67
C ALA A 34 19.65 31.35 13.55
N ASN A 35 19.33 30.64 14.65
CA ASN A 35 18.16 30.86 15.49
C ASN A 35 16.84 30.96 14.69
N ARG A 36 16.74 30.20 13.59
CA ARG A 36 15.58 30.12 12.69
C ARG A 36 14.94 28.74 12.74
N VAL A 37 14.59 28.33 13.96
CA VAL A 37 13.98 27.02 14.23
C VAL A 37 12.47 27.12 14.02
N ALA A 38 11.93 26.31 13.10
CA ALA A 38 10.50 26.22 12.84
C ALA A 38 9.70 25.82 14.10
N HIS A 39 8.41 26.12 14.12
CA HIS A 39 7.53 25.71 15.21
C HIS A 39 7.09 24.23 15.08
N ALA A 40 7.10 23.67 13.87
CA ALA A 40 6.72 22.29 13.63
C ALA A 40 7.61 21.60 12.57
N PHE A 41 7.99 20.36 12.85
CA PHE A 41 8.82 19.50 12.02
C PHE A 41 8.05 18.23 11.64
N LEU A 42 8.21 17.76 10.41
CA LEU A 42 7.68 16.48 9.95
C LEU A 42 8.81 15.61 9.39
N PHE A 43 9.17 14.58 10.14
CA PHE A 43 10.20 13.61 9.79
C PHE A 43 9.57 12.40 9.11
N THR A 44 9.95 12.17 7.86
CA THR A 44 9.37 11.16 6.98
C THR A 44 10.44 10.18 6.55
N GLY A 45 10.13 8.88 6.51
CA GLY A 45 11.08 7.88 6.02
C GLY A 45 10.85 6.51 6.62
N VAL A 46 11.59 5.52 6.15
CA VAL A 46 11.42 4.11 6.56
C VAL A 46 11.69 3.92 8.05
N ARG A 47 11.17 2.85 8.65
CA ARG A 47 11.43 2.51 10.05
C ARG A 47 12.95 2.33 10.27
N GLY A 48 13.44 2.75 11.44
CA GLY A 48 14.82 2.47 11.87
C GLY A 48 15.94 3.30 11.24
N VAL A 49 15.63 4.25 10.36
CA VAL A 49 16.61 5.21 9.77
C VAL A 49 17.01 6.37 10.70
N GLY A 50 16.45 6.45 11.92
CA GLY A 50 16.83 7.44 12.93
C GLY A 50 15.88 8.63 13.13
N LYS A 51 14.62 8.57 12.66
CA LYS A 51 13.62 9.66 12.82
C LYS A 51 13.41 10.11 14.28
N THR A 52 12.97 9.20 15.15
CA THR A 52 12.72 9.47 16.58
C THR A 52 14.01 9.82 17.32
N THR A 53 15.15 9.25 16.90
CA THR A 53 16.46 9.60 17.46
C THR A 53 16.81 11.05 17.14
N THR A 54 16.64 11.47 15.88
CA THR A 54 16.86 12.86 15.45
C THR A 54 15.89 13.83 16.15
N ALA A 55 14.66 13.41 16.41
CA ALA A 55 13.69 14.20 17.19
C ALA A 55 14.20 14.48 18.61
N ARG A 56 14.72 13.45 19.30
CA ARG A 56 15.33 13.63 20.63
C ARG A 56 16.61 14.47 20.57
N LEU A 57 17.45 14.30 19.55
CA LEU A 57 18.65 15.13 19.37
C LEU A 57 18.30 16.61 19.16
N LEU A 58 17.27 16.90 18.35
CA LEU A 58 16.76 18.25 18.19
C LEU A 58 16.22 18.80 19.51
N ALA A 59 15.47 18.00 20.27
CA ALA A 59 14.99 18.41 21.58
C ALA A 59 16.13 18.77 22.54
N LYS A 60 17.18 17.94 22.59
CA LYS A 60 18.40 18.21 23.36
C LYS A 60 19.10 19.48 22.90
N ALA A 61 19.26 19.67 21.60
CA ALA A 61 19.95 20.83 21.03
C ALA A 61 19.26 22.16 21.40
N LEU A 62 17.93 22.15 21.48
CA LEU A 62 17.12 23.31 21.85
C LEU A 62 17.07 23.57 23.37
N ASN A 63 16.99 22.51 24.18
CA ASN A 63 16.81 22.60 25.63
C ASN A 63 18.11 22.46 26.45
N CYS A 64 19.25 22.21 25.81
CA CYS A 64 20.53 22.17 26.50
C CYS A 64 20.78 23.47 27.27
N GLU A 65 21.35 23.37 28.48
CA GLU A 65 21.72 24.54 29.29
C GLU A 65 22.71 25.45 28.56
N LYS A 66 23.65 24.86 27.81
CA LYS A 66 24.62 25.56 26.94
C LYS A 66 24.02 25.98 25.58
N GLY A 67 22.73 25.71 25.36
CA GLY A 67 22.04 25.94 24.09
C GLY A 67 21.26 27.27 23.99
N PRO A 68 20.64 27.55 22.84
CA PRO A 68 20.49 26.66 21.66
C PRO A 68 21.83 26.40 20.95
N THR A 69 22.19 25.13 20.76
CA THR A 69 23.45 24.74 20.11
C THR A 69 23.26 23.44 19.31
N PRO A 70 23.87 23.30 18.12
CA PRO A 70 23.80 22.05 17.36
C PRO A 70 24.51 20.89 18.08
N THR A 71 25.50 21.18 18.94
CA THR A 71 26.26 20.16 19.67
C THR A 71 25.82 20.13 21.14
N PRO A 72 24.81 19.31 21.52
CA PRO A 72 24.37 19.23 22.90
C PRO A 72 25.48 18.65 23.79
N CYS A 73 25.59 19.14 25.03
CA CYS A 73 26.71 18.74 25.90
C CYS A 73 26.60 17.33 26.48
N ASN A 74 25.42 16.69 26.43
CA ASN A 74 25.16 15.33 26.94
C ASN A 74 25.44 15.08 28.44
N GLU A 75 25.79 16.11 29.21
CA GLU A 75 26.08 16.03 30.65
C GLU A 75 25.05 16.79 31.50
N CYS A 76 24.28 17.71 30.90
CA CYS A 76 23.31 18.54 31.59
C CYS A 76 22.06 17.77 32.02
N ALA A 77 21.32 18.26 33.03
CA ALA A 77 20.11 17.59 33.50
C ALA A 77 19.04 17.43 32.38
N PRO A 78 18.71 18.46 31.57
CA PRO A 78 17.83 18.28 30.40
C PRO A 78 18.38 17.26 29.40
N CYS A 79 19.69 17.27 29.17
CA CYS A 79 20.34 16.37 28.22
C CYS A 79 20.17 14.90 28.63
N LEU A 80 20.36 14.59 29.91
CA LEU A 80 20.25 13.25 30.46
C LEU A 80 18.78 12.78 30.49
N ASP A 81 17.87 13.65 30.94
CA ASP A 81 16.45 13.35 31.06
C ASP A 81 15.80 13.10 29.69
N ILE A 82 16.16 13.88 28.66
CA ILE A 82 15.68 13.68 27.29
C ILE A 82 16.23 12.37 26.68
N THR A 83 17.49 12.01 26.96
CA THR A 83 18.03 10.70 26.54
C THR A 83 17.25 9.56 27.17
N ALA A 84 16.97 9.67 28.47
CA ALA A 84 16.20 8.69 29.23
C ALA A 84 14.72 8.66 28.83
N GLY A 85 14.19 9.76 28.27
CA GLY A 85 12.78 9.90 27.88
C GLY A 85 11.86 10.20 29.07
N VAL A 86 12.37 10.86 30.11
CA VAL A 86 11.65 11.15 31.37
C VAL A 86 11.48 12.64 31.62
N ASP A 87 11.87 13.47 30.64
CA ASP A 87 11.80 14.91 30.74
C ASP A 87 10.34 15.43 30.85
N VAL A 88 10.13 16.48 31.63
CA VAL A 88 8.79 17.05 31.90
C VAL A 88 8.32 17.96 30.77
N ASP A 89 9.25 18.67 30.15
CA ASP A 89 8.99 19.67 29.10
C ASP A 89 9.11 19.05 27.69
N VAL A 90 9.74 17.89 27.55
CA VAL A 90 9.78 17.09 26.32
C VAL A 90 8.88 15.86 26.44
N GLN A 91 7.73 15.90 25.77
CA GLN A 91 6.73 14.84 25.81
C GLN A 91 6.79 14.00 24.53
N GLU A 92 7.15 12.72 24.68
CA GLU A 92 7.16 11.75 23.58
C GLU A 92 5.88 10.89 23.64
N ILE A 93 5.09 10.96 22.57
CA ILE A 93 3.84 10.22 22.41
C ILE A 93 3.99 9.29 21.21
N ASP A 94 3.68 8.02 21.41
CA ASP A 94 3.51 7.07 20.31
C ASP A 94 2.07 7.13 19.79
N GLY A 95 1.91 7.53 18.53
CA GLY A 95 0.62 7.65 17.86
C GLY A 95 -0.10 6.33 17.66
N ALA A 96 0.60 5.18 17.73
CA ALA A 96 -0.04 3.87 17.71
C ALA A 96 -0.73 3.55 19.05
N SER A 97 -0.13 3.96 20.16
CA SER A 97 -0.60 3.68 21.52
C SER A 97 -1.57 4.75 22.07
N ASN A 98 -1.42 6.00 21.64
CA ASN A 98 -2.21 7.15 22.11
C ASN A 98 -2.90 7.85 20.93
N ASN A 99 -3.80 7.12 20.25
CA ASN A 99 -4.47 7.60 19.03
C ASN A 99 -5.79 8.36 19.27
N SER A 100 -6.23 8.46 20.53
CA SER A 100 -7.52 9.02 20.90
C SER A 100 -7.53 10.56 20.80
N VAL A 101 -8.72 11.14 20.63
CA VAL A 101 -8.88 12.59 20.58
C VAL A 101 -8.63 13.18 21.98
N GLU A 102 -8.99 12.45 23.02
CA GLU A 102 -8.85 12.82 24.42
C GLU A 102 -7.39 12.97 24.83
N ASP A 103 -6.50 12.07 24.40
CA ASP A 103 -5.06 12.14 24.70
C ASP A 103 -4.43 13.40 24.11
N VAL A 104 -4.77 13.72 22.86
CA VAL A 104 -4.32 14.94 22.20
C VAL A 104 -4.91 16.19 22.84
N ARG A 105 -6.17 16.15 23.29
CA ARG A 105 -6.78 17.28 24.01
C ARG A 105 -6.09 17.54 25.34
N ARG A 106 -5.78 16.50 26.12
CA ARG A 106 -5.01 16.63 27.37
C ARG A 106 -3.63 17.23 27.13
N LEU A 107 -2.96 16.80 26.06
CA LEU A 107 -1.70 17.40 25.64
C LEU A 107 -1.89 18.90 25.38
N GLN A 108 -2.91 19.28 24.60
CA GLN A 108 -3.19 20.67 24.24
C GLN A 108 -3.53 21.57 25.40
N GLU A 109 -4.26 21.08 26.39
CA GLU A 109 -4.55 21.82 27.61
C GLU A 109 -3.25 22.23 28.33
N SER A 110 -2.18 21.44 28.18
CA SER A 110 -0.89 21.73 28.78
C SER A 110 -0.02 22.72 27.98
N LEU A 111 -0.29 22.95 26.69
CA LEU A 111 0.59 23.72 25.79
C LEU A 111 0.63 25.24 26.04
N PRO A 112 -0.47 25.91 26.45
CA PRO A 112 -0.44 27.34 26.76
C PRO A 112 0.50 27.71 27.90
N TYR A 113 0.78 26.78 28.81
CA TYR A 113 1.67 27.01 29.96
C TYR A 113 3.13 27.01 29.53
N ARG A 114 3.93 27.90 30.15
CA ARG A 114 5.38 27.96 29.93
C ARG A 114 6.06 26.68 30.41
N PRO A 115 7.21 26.31 29.81
CA PRO A 115 8.01 25.18 30.29
C PRO A 115 8.43 25.39 31.75
N GLN A 116 8.57 24.30 32.51
CA GLN A 116 8.90 24.40 33.93
C GLN A 116 10.40 24.63 34.17
N ARG A 117 11.24 23.92 33.42
CA ARG A 117 12.70 23.94 33.56
C ARG A 117 13.38 24.35 32.26
N ASP A 118 12.88 23.85 31.14
CA ASP A 118 13.57 23.94 29.86
C ASP A 118 13.24 25.25 29.13
N ARG A 119 13.98 25.52 28.03
CA ARG A 119 13.73 26.71 27.20
C ARG A 119 12.48 26.58 26.35
N TYR A 120 12.23 25.38 25.81
CA TYR A 120 11.11 25.07 24.95
C TYR A 120 10.34 23.86 25.49
N LYS A 121 9.03 23.88 25.30
CA LYS A 121 8.16 22.73 25.50
C LYS A 121 8.03 21.98 24.18
N ILE A 122 8.52 20.76 24.11
CA ILE A 122 8.67 20.01 22.87
C ILE A 122 7.74 18.80 22.90
N VAL A 123 6.92 18.66 21.88
CA VAL A 123 6.06 17.48 21.71
C VAL A 123 6.58 16.67 20.55
N ILE A 124 7.01 15.45 20.83
CA ILE A 124 7.42 14.46 19.82
C ILE A 124 6.25 13.48 19.66
N VAL A 125 5.72 13.38 18.45
CA VAL A 125 4.68 12.38 18.13
C VAL A 125 5.26 11.40 17.11
N ASP A 126 5.56 10.19 17.57
CA ASP A 126 6.03 9.10 16.70
C ASP A 126 4.85 8.39 16.04
N GLU A 127 5.08 7.84 14.85
CA GLU A 127 4.07 7.22 13.98
C GLU A 127 2.75 8.03 13.90
N VAL A 128 2.87 9.34 13.64
CA VAL A 128 1.72 10.28 13.64
C VAL A 128 0.60 9.86 12.68
N HIS A 129 0.90 9.06 11.64
CA HIS A 129 -0.10 8.53 10.72
C HIS A 129 -1.11 7.57 11.36
N MET A 130 -0.84 7.07 12.57
CA MET A 130 -1.73 6.20 13.34
C MET A 130 -2.77 6.98 14.15
N LEU A 131 -2.67 8.31 14.21
CA LEU A 131 -3.66 9.14 14.91
C LEU A 131 -5.02 9.11 14.21
N SER A 132 -6.09 9.19 15.01
CA SER A 132 -7.44 9.35 14.50
C SER A 132 -7.63 10.70 13.78
N ALA A 133 -8.58 10.76 12.85
CA ALA A 133 -8.90 12.02 12.15
C ALA A 133 -9.31 13.15 13.11
N GLY A 134 -10.01 12.81 14.20
CA GLY A 134 -10.37 13.76 15.25
C GLY A 134 -9.15 14.30 16.01
N ALA A 135 -8.14 13.45 16.26
CA ALA A 135 -6.90 13.84 16.91
C ALA A 135 -6.07 14.80 16.03
N PHE A 136 -6.03 14.58 14.72
CA PHE A 136 -5.41 15.51 13.77
C PHE A 136 -6.06 16.89 13.77
N ASN A 137 -7.39 16.94 13.76
CA ASN A 137 -8.13 18.21 13.78
C ASN A 137 -7.88 19.01 15.05
N ALA A 138 -7.67 18.33 16.19
CA ALA A 138 -7.29 19.00 17.41
C ALA A 138 -5.98 19.77 17.19
N PHE A 139 -4.94 19.18 16.59
CA PHE A 139 -3.65 19.84 16.43
C PHE A 139 -3.68 21.08 15.52
N LEU A 140 -4.64 21.18 14.60
CA LEU A 140 -4.70 22.27 13.61
C LEU A 140 -4.72 23.65 14.26
N LYS A 141 -5.55 23.86 15.30
CA LYS A 141 -5.64 25.15 15.98
C LYS A 141 -4.29 25.58 16.56
N THR A 142 -3.55 24.65 17.14
CA THR A 142 -2.26 24.95 17.78
C THR A 142 -1.12 25.07 16.76
N LEU A 143 -1.22 24.40 15.61
CA LEU A 143 -0.26 24.54 14.52
C LEU A 143 -0.48 25.82 13.70
N GLU A 144 -1.69 26.37 13.67
CA GLU A 144 -2.00 27.67 13.04
C GLU A 144 -1.50 28.85 13.88
N GLU A 145 -1.70 28.78 15.20
CA GLU A 145 -1.27 29.81 16.15
C GLU A 145 -0.42 29.20 17.28
N PRO A 146 0.82 28.76 16.98
CA PRO A 146 1.67 28.11 17.96
C PRO A 146 2.22 29.13 18.98
N PRO A 147 2.22 28.81 20.29
CA PRO A 147 2.96 29.60 21.28
C PRO A 147 4.47 29.57 20.97
N ASP A 148 5.16 30.69 21.20
CA ASP A 148 6.59 30.85 20.86
C ASP A 148 7.51 29.80 21.53
N HIS A 149 7.12 29.34 22.72
CA HIS A 149 7.86 28.35 23.52
C HIS A 149 7.53 26.90 23.16
N VAL A 150 6.57 26.64 22.28
CA VAL A 150 6.15 25.28 21.90
C VAL A 150 6.76 24.88 20.57
N LYS A 151 7.28 23.65 20.50
CA LYS A 151 7.81 23.05 19.27
C LYS A 151 7.20 21.66 19.07
N PHE A 152 6.76 21.35 17.85
CA PHE A 152 6.23 20.04 17.47
C PHE A 152 7.20 19.29 16.58
N ILE A 153 7.38 18.00 16.84
CA ILE A 153 8.16 17.09 16.00
C ILE A 153 7.30 15.86 15.71
N PHE A 154 6.80 15.77 14.49
CA PHE A 154 6.04 14.62 14.01
C PHE A 154 6.98 13.66 13.28
N ALA A 155 6.92 12.37 13.58
CA ALA A 155 7.62 11.33 12.83
C ALA A 155 6.60 10.35 12.22
N THR A 156 6.84 9.94 10.97
CA THR A 156 5.98 8.96 10.29
C THR A 156 6.77 8.13 9.28
N THR A 157 6.38 6.86 9.16
CA THR A 157 6.77 6.00 8.04
C THR A 157 5.93 6.24 6.78
N GLU A 158 4.68 6.72 6.95
CA GLU A 158 3.72 6.91 5.88
C GLU A 158 3.30 8.38 5.74
N SER A 159 4.07 9.17 4.99
CA SER A 159 3.82 10.61 4.80
C SER A 159 2.51 10.93 4.07
N HIS A 160 2.03 10.00 3.24
CA HIS A 160 0.81 10.15 2.43
C HIS A 160 -0.48 10.02 3.26
N LYS A 161 -0.42 9.34 4.41
CA LYS A 161 -1.55 9.23 5.36
C LYS A 161 -1.71 10.47 6.23
N VAL A 162 -0.68 11.32 6.33
CA VAL A 162 -0.76 12.57 7.09
C VAL A 162 -1.55 13.63 6.29
N PRO A 163 -2.59 14.25 6.87
CA PRO A 163 -3.38 15.27 6.20
C PRO A 163 -2.52 16.41 5.64
N VAL A 164 -2.86 16.86 4.43
CA VAL A 164 -2.16 17.97 3.75
C VAL A 164 -2.19 19.25 4.60
N THR A 165 -3.26 19.44 5.38
CA THR A 165 -3.42 20.56 6.32
C THR A 165 -2.34 20.63 7.39
N ILE A 166 -1.75 19.51 7.80
CA ILE A 166 -0.63 19.48 8.76
C ILE A 166 0.69 19.59 8.01
N ARG A 167 0.83 18.87 6.89
CA ARG A 167 2.04 18.90 6.07
C ARG A 167 2.40 20.30 5.60
N SER A 168 1.41 21.12 5.24
CA SER A 168 1.65 22.51 4.80
C SER A 168 2.14 23.44 5.91
N ARG A 169 1.97 23.06 7.18
CA ARG A 169 2.36 23.83 8.37
C ARG A 169 3.64 23.32 9.02
N CYS A 170 4.18 22.21 8.54
CA CYS A 170 5.41 21.60 9.07
C CYS A 170 6.55 21.77 8.07
N GLN A 171 7.77 21.93 8.59
CA GLN A 171 8.96 21.75 7.77
C GLN A 171 9.23 20.25 7.60
N GLN A 172 9.11 19.75 6.37
CA GLN A 172 9.29 18.33 6.06
C GLN A 172 10.78 17.99 5.85
N TYR A 173 11.23 16.91 6.49
CA TYR A 173 12.56 16.33 6.31
C TYR A 173 12.45 14.85 5.95
N ASP A 174 12.87 14.52 4.74
CA ASP A 174 12.87 13.15 4.23
C ASP A 174 14.18 12.43 4.60
N PHE A 175 14.04 11.36 5.38
CA PHE A 175 15.10 10.44 5.75
C PHE A 175 15.24 9.36 4.68
N ARG A 176 16.47 9.11 4.25
CA ARG A 176 16.79 8.13 3.21
C ARG A 176 17.09 6.77 3.82
N LEU A 177 17.01 5.72 3.02
CA LEU A 177 17.58 4.42 3.41
C LEU A 177 19.10 4.57 3.58
N ILE A 178 19.65 3.94 4.61
CA ILE A 178 21.08 3.99 4.88
C ILE A 178 21.78 3.01 3.92
N PRO A 179 22.79 3.45 3.14
CA PRO A 179 23.58 2.56 2.30
C PRO A 179 24.19 1.39 3.07
N HIS A 180 24.21 0.19 2.49
CA HIS A 180 24.73 -1.02 3.13
C HIS A 180 26.16 -0.84 3.65
N ARG A 181 27.03 -0.19 2.86
CA ARG A 181 28.41 0.12 3.27
C ARG A 181 28.46 0.89 4.59
N LEU A 182 27.61 1.91 4.77
CA LEU A 182 27.61 2.70 6.01
C LEU A 182 27.07 1.92 7.21
N ILE A 183 26.13 0.99 6.98
CA ILE A 183 25.67 0.06 8.01
C ILE A 183 26.80 -0.88 8.41
N ALA A 184 27.50 -1.48 7.44
CA ALA A 184 28.63 -2.36 7.68
C ALA A 184 29.76 -1.65 8.45
N ASP A 185 30.11 -0.43 8.04
CA ASP A 185 31.11 0.38 8.73
C ASP A 185 30.72 0.64 10.19
N ARG A 186 29.45 1.00 10.45
CA ARG A 186 28.97 1.23 11.81
C ARG A 186 28.91 -0.04 12.66
N VAL A 187 28.52 -1.17 12.07
CA VAL A 187 28.52 -2.47 12.75
C VAL A 187 29.96 -2.87 13.13
N ARG A 188 30.93 -2.61 12.25
CA ARG A 188 32.36 -2.84 12.52
C ARG A 188 32.86 -2.01 13.70
N ASP A 189 32.50 -0.73 13.76
CA ASP A 189 32.86 0.15 14.88
C ASP A 189 32.29 -0.35 16.22
N ILE A 190 31.04 -0.82 16.20
CA ILE A 190 30.35 -1.30 17.41
C ILE A 190 30.94 -2.64 17.87
N LEU A 191 31.24 -3.56 16.96
CA LEU A 191 31.93 -4.80 17.28
C LEU A 191 33.31 -4.54 17.89
N GLY A 192 34.05 -3.57 17.34
CA GLY A 192 35.33 -3.12 17.91
C GLY A 192 35.17 -2.55 19.33
N ALA A 193 34.12 -1.77 19.59
CA ALA A 193 33.83 -1.22 20.92
C ALA A 193 33.40 -2.29 21.95
N GLU A 194 32.70 -3.34 21.52
CA GLU A 194 32.35 -4.49 22.38
C GLU A 194 33.46 -5.55 22.47
N SER A 195 34.59 -5.35 21.78
CA SER A 195 35.71 -6.32 21.71
C SER A 195 35.32 -7.70 21.16
N LEU A 196 34.37 -7.74 20.21
CA LEU A 196 33.89 -8.96 19.57
C LEU A 196 34.52 -9.12 18.17
N SER A 197 34.83 -10.35 17.80
CA SER A 197 35.37 -10.67 16.48
C SER A 197 34.28 -11.14 15.52
N ALA A 198 34.23 -10.59 14.30
CA ALA A 198 33.33 -11.03 13.25
C ALA A 198 34.05 -11.11 11.91
N ASP A 199 33.68 -12.07 11.08
CA ASP A 199 34.17 -12.16 9.71
C ASP A 199 33.52 -11.05 8.85
N GLU A 200 34.27 -10.51 7.88
CA GLU A 200 33.79 -9.40 7.04
C GLU A 200 32.53 -9.80 6.23
N GLU A 201 32.44 -11.06 5.82
CA GLU A 201 31.24 -11.62 5.18
C GLU A 201 30.02 -11.59 6.12
N ALA A 202 30.21 -11.89 7.41
CA ALA A 202 29.14 -11.85 8.39
C ALA A 202 28.60 -10.43 8.58
N ILE A 203 29.49 -9.42 8.62
CA ILE A 203 29.11 -8.00 8.68
C ILE A 203 28.33 -7.60 7.43
N SER A 204 28.78 -8.02 6.25
CA SER A 204 28.10 -7.74 4.98
C SER A 204 26.70 -8.37 4.93
N VAL A 205 26.55 -9.61 5.44
CA VAL A 205 25.23 -10.26 5.56
C VAL A 205 24.33 -9.43 6.47
N VAL A 206 24.76 -9.08 7.68
CA VAL A 206 23.95 -8.26 8.61
C VAL A 206 23.54 -6.92 7.98
N ALA A 207 24.46 -6.23 7.31
CA ALA A 207 24.19 -4.95 6.66
C ALA A 207 23.15 -5.05 5.54
N ARG A 208 23.18 -6.14 4.76
CA ARG A 208 22.21 -6.42 3.70
C ARG A 208 20.84 -6.76 4.27
N GLU A 209 20.81 -7.60 5.31
CA GLU A 209 19.57 -8.04 5.96
C GLU A 209 18.87 -6.90 6.71
N ALA A 210 19.64 -5.90 7.16
CA ALA A 210 19.10 -4.69 7.75
C ALA A 210 18.28 -3.82 6.77
N ALA A 211 18.35 -4.07 5.45
CA ALA A 211 17.56 -3.39 4.41
C ALA A 211 17.54 -1.84 4.54
N GLY A 212 18.66 -1.24 4.94
CA GLY A 212 18.79 0.21 5.11
C GLY A 212 18.34 0.78 6.47
N SER A 213 18.00 -0.07 7.44
CA SER A 213 17.58 0.28 8.80
C SER A 213 18.67 -0.03 9.83
N MET A 214 19.23 1.00 10.46
CA MET A 214 20.25 0.82 11.51
C MET A 214 19.69 0.11 12.73
N ARG A 215 18.41 0.37 13.08
CA ARG A 215 17.77 -0.30 14.22
C ARG A 215 17.69 -1.82 14.02
N ASP A 216 17.38 -2.24 12.80
CA ASP A 216 17.26 -3.67 12.49
C ASP A 216 18.65 -4.30 12.45
N ALA A 217 19.66 -3.63 11.87
CA ALA A 217 21.07 -4.06 11.92
C ALA A 217 21.54 -4.36 13.36
N LEU A 218 21.29 -3.43 14.29
CA LEU A 218 21.69 -3.59 15.70
C LEU A 218 20.88 -4.66 16.42
N THR A 219 19.61 -4.83 16.07
CA THR A 219 18.75 -5.89 16.65
C THR A 219 19.23 -7.27 16.20
N LEU A 220 19.61 -7.41 14.93
CA LEU A 220 20.22 -8.63 14.40
C LEU A 220 21.57 -8.89 15.08
N LEU A 221 22.39 -7.85 15.24
CA LEU A 221 23.67 -7.96 15.93
C LEU A 221 23.50 -8.42 17.39
N ASP A 222 22.55 -7.84 18.14
CA ASP A 222 22.22 -8.26 19.51
C ASP A 222 21.86 -9.75 19.58
N GLN A 223 21.08 -10.25 18.61
CA GLN A 223 20.71 -11.67 18.56
C GLN A 223 21.93 -12.56 18.30
N LEU A 224 22.81 -12.16 17.40
CA LEU A 224 24.03 -12.90 17.09
C LEU A 224 24.98 -12.95 18.29
N VAL A 225 25.14 -11.82 18.99
CA VAL A 225 25.96 -11.74 20.22
C VAL A 225 25.38 -12.61 21.35
N ALA A 226 24.05 -12.77 21.41
CA ALA A 226 23.44 -13.66 22.41
C ALA A 226 23.67 -15.15 22.12
N ILE A 227 23.99 -15.52 20.88
CA ILE A 227 24.15 -16.92 20.43
C ILE A 227 25.63 -17.31 20.31
N SER A 228 26.49 -16.36 19.97
CA SER A 228 27.93 -16.60 19.72
C SER A 228 28.78 -16.11 20.87
N ASP A 229 29.70 -16.96 21.35
CA ASP A 229 30.52 -16.65 22.54
C ASP A 229 31.63 -15.63 22.24
N ASP A 230 32.33 -15.73 21.10
CA ASP A 230 33.50 -14.86 20.78
C ASP A 230 33.68 -14.51 19.29
N LYS A 231 33.19 -15.35 18.36
CA LYS A 231 33.35 -15.15 16.92
C LYS A 231 32.06 -15.31 16.14
N ILE A 232 31.66 -14.26 15.43
CA ILE A 232 30.51 -14.27 14.51
C ILE A 232 31.01 -14.63 13.12
N THR A 233 30.64 -15.82 12.64
CA THR A 233 30.95 -16.29 11.27
C THR A 233 29.72 -16.17 10.37
N ALA A 234 29.92 -16.12 9.04
CA ALA A 234 28.82 -15.98 8.08
C ALA A 234 27.80 -17.14 8.18
N ASP A 235 28.28 -18.36 8.43
CA ASP A 235 27.44 -19.54 8.62
C ASP A 235 26.56 -19.43 9.88
N THR A 236 27.12 -18.90 10.97
CA THR A 236 26.37 -18.64 12.21
C THR A 236 25.27 -17.61 11.97
N VAL A 237 25.55 -16.56 11.18
CA VAL A 237 24.54 -15.55 10.82
C VAL A 237 23.43 -16.16 9.97
N ALA A 238 23.77 -16.94 8.95
CA ALA A 238 22.79 -17.59 8.08
C ALA A 238 21.88 -18.56 8.87
N ALA A 239 22.48 -19.38 9.74
CA ALA A 239 21.74 -20.31 10.59
C ALA A 239 20.84 -19.59 11.60
N SER A 240 21.35 -18.54 12.25
CA SER A 240 20.58 -17.78 13.25
C SER A 240 19.40 -17.02 12.65
N LEU A 241 19.55 -16.52 11.44
CA LEU A 241 18.51 -15.73 10.78
C LEU A 241 17.55 -16.61 9.97
N GLY A 242 17.77 -17.93 9.92
CA GLY A 242 17.00 -18.83 9.06
C GLY A 242 17.05 -18.39 7.60
N ILE A 243 18.18 -17.82 7.18
CA ILE A 243 18.37 -17.33 5.82
C ILE A 243 18.95 -18.47 5.00
N ALA A 244 18.42 -18.64 3.79
CA ALA A 244 19.01 -19.57 2.84
C ALA A 244 20.47 -19.19 2.57
N ALA A 245 21.35 -20.18 2.60
CA ALA A 245 22.69 -20.01 2.07
C ALA A 245 22.61 -19.43 0.64
N ARG A 246 23.54 -18.54 0.29
CA ARG A 246 23.58 -17.87 -1.01
C ARG A 246 23.54 -18.87 -2.17
N GLU A 247 24.17 -20.02 -1.99
CA GLU A 247 24.15 -21.16 -2.91
C GLU A 247 22.72 -21.61 -3.24
N ALA A 248 21.84 -21.75 -2.24
CA ALA A 248 20.47 -22.18 -2.45
C ALA A 248 19.63 -21.16 -3.24
N LEU A 249 19.94 -19.86 -3.14
CA LEU A 249 19.31 -18.83 -3.98
C LEU A 249 19.71 -19.01 -5.46
N TYR A 250 20.99 -19.28 -5.72
CA TYR A 250 21.50 -19.54 -7.07
C TYR A 250 20.99 -20.85 -7.64
N ASP A 251 20.89 -21.90 -6.83
CA ASP A 251 20.33 -23.20 -7.25
C ASP A 251 18.87 -23.07 -7.68
N VAL A 252 18.05 -22.37 -6.89
CA VAL A 252 16.64 -22.13 -7.24
C VAL A 252 16.53 -21.21 -8.45
N ALA A 253 17.31 -20.13 -8.51
CA ALA A 253 17.31 -19.24 -9.67
C ALA A 253 17.73 -19.99 -10.95
N GLY A 254 18.77 -20.82 -10.87
CA GLY A 254 19.22 -21.67 -11.96
C GLY A 254 18.16 -22.67 -12.42
N ALA A 255 17.53 -23.39 -11.48
CA ALA A 255 16.47 -24.34 -11.80
C ALA A 255 15.26 -23.67 -12.47
N VAL A 256 14.85 -22.49 -11.98
CA VAL A 256 13.77 -21.70 -12.57
C VAL A 256 14.11 -21.24 -13.99
N LEU A 257 15.35 -20.81 -14.22
CA LEU A 257 15.81 -20.31 -15.51
C LEU A 257 16.05 -21.41 -16.54
N GLN A 258 16.49 -22.59 -16.11
CA GLN A 258 16.67 -23.77 -16.96
C GLN A 258 15.34 -24.48 -17.27
N GLY A 259 14.27 -24.15 -16.53
CA GLY A 259 12.94 -24.72 -16.70
C GLY A 259 12.75 -26.09 -16.05
N ASP A 260 13.58 -26.43 -15.06
CA ASP A 260 13.47 -27.68 -14.31
C ASP A 260 12.54 -27.53 -13.11
N GLY A 261 11.25 -27.80 -13.32
CA GLY A 261 10.25 -27.77 -12.25
C GLY A 261 10.48 -28.80 -11.15
N ALA A 262 11.15 -29.93 -11.43
CA ALA A 262 11.40 -30.96 -10.42
C ALA A 262 12.49 -30.52 -9.45
N GLN A 263 13.57 -29.92 -9.97
CA GLN A 263 14.64 -29.36 -9.16
C GLN A 263 14.15 -28.19 -8.31
N VAL A 264 13.23 -27.36 -8.82
CA VAL A 264 12.59 -26.28 -8.03
C VAL A 264 11.87 -26.82 -6.80
N VAL A 265 11.06 -27.88 -6.95
CA VAL A 265 10.32 -28.47 -5.81
C VAL A 265 11.29 -29.03 -4.78
N GLN A 266 12.31 -29.78 -5.21
CA GLN A 266 13.33 -30.35 -4.32
C GLN A 266 14.10 -29.27 -3.55
N ALA A 267 14.47 -28.18 -4.22
CA ALA A 267 15.18 -27.08 -3.59
C ALA A 267 14.30 -26.34 -2.57
N VAL A 268 13.02 -26.11 -2.88
CA VAL A 268 12.06 -25.49 -1.94
C VAL A 268 11.78 -26.39 -0.73
N ASP A 269 11.71 -27.71 -0.92
CA ASP A 269 11.58 -28.66 0.19
C ASP A 269 12.83 -28.66 1.08
N ALA A 270 14.04 -28.66 0.49
CA ALA A 270 15.29 -28.57 1.24
C ALA A 270 15.41 -27.27 2.06
N LEU A 271 14.85 -26.16 1.55
CA LEU A 271 14.76 -24.90 2.29
C LEU A 271 13.77 -24.98 3.45
N ALA A 272 12.64 -25.69 3.25
CA ALA A 272 11.64 -25.88 4.29
C ALA A 272 12.17 -26.74 5.44
N ASP A 273 12.94 -27.79 5.13
CA ASP A 273 13.58 -28.65 6.14
C ASP A 273 14.58 -27.87 7.00
N LYS A 274 15.24 -26.86 6.42
CA LYS A 274 16.14 -25.94 7.12
C LYS A 274 15.41 -24.81 7.85
N SER A 275 14.08 -24.83 7.91
CA SER A 275 13.24 -23.81 8.56
C SER A 275 13.49 -22.38 8.07
N VAL A 276 13.80 -22.24 6.78
CA VAL A 276 14.05 -20.92 6.15
C VAL A 276 12.75 -20.13 6.03
N ASP A 277 12.82 -18.81 6.28
CA ASP A 277 11.69 -17.92 6.01
C ASP A 277 11.45 -17.80 4.49
N MET A 278 10.33 -18.37 4.03
CA MET A 278 9.94 -18.41 2.62
C MET A 278 9.63 -17.03 2.04
N GLN A 279 9.05 -16.12 2.82
CA GLN A 279 8.78 -14.76 2.35
C GLN A 279 10.08 -13.99 2.19
N HIS A 280 10.99 -14.19 3.15
CA HIS A 280 12.31 -13.60 3.08
C HIS A 280 13.11 -14.11 1.88
N PHE A 281 13.12 -15.43 1.68
CA PHE A 281 13.73 -16.08 0.53
C PHE A 281 13.17 -15.55 -0.79
N ALA A 282 11.85 -15.40 -0.91
CA ALA A 282 11.22 -14.85 -2.12
C ALA A 282 11.67 -13.41 -2.43
N ARG A 283 11.85 -12.57 -1.40
CA ARG A 283 12.40 -11.20 -1.58
C ARG A 283 13.85 -11.25 -2.06
N GLN A 284 14.67 -12.11 -1.47
CA GLN A 284 16.07 -12.28 -1.89
C GLN A 284 16.17 -12.83 -3.32
N LEU A 285 15.32 -13.78 -3.69
CA LEU A 285 15.23 -14.31 -5.05
C LEU A 285 14.81 -13.22 -6.05
N LEU A 286 13.84 -12.37 -5.70
CA LEU A 286 13.43 -11.25 -6.56
C LEU A 286 14.57 -10.24 -6.76
N GLN A 287 15.32 -9.93 -5.69
CA GLN A 287 16.48 -9.05 -5.76
C GLN A 287 17.58 -9.67 -6.62
N LEU A 288 17.86 -10.98 -6.47
CA LEU A 288 18.79 -11.69 -7.34
C LEU A 288 18.37 -11.63 -8.81
N MET A 289 17.09 -11.87 -9.12
CA MET A 289 16.57 -11.78 -10.50
C MET A 289 16.76 -10.39 -11.10
N ARG A 290 16.58 -9.33 -10.31
CA ARG A 290 16.90 -7.95 -10.73
C ARG A 290 18.39 -7.80 -11.02
N ASP A 291 19.24 -8.29 -10.12
CA ASP A 291 20.68 -8.13 -10.25
C ASP A 291 21.23 -8.89 -11.48
N LEU A 292 20.67 -10.05 -11.81
CA LEU A 292 20.97 -10.78 -13.06
C LEU A 292 20.59 -9.97 -14.32
N VAL A 293 19.44 -9.27 -14.31
CA VAL A 293 19.04 -8.38 -15.42
C VAL A 293 20.00 -7.21 -15.56
N VAL A 294 20.42 -6.61 -14.44
CA VAL A 294 21.37 -5.49 -14.43
C VAL A 294 22.73 -5.93 -14.96
N LEU A 295 23.21 -7.11 -14.55
CA LEU A 295 24.46 -7.70 -15.06
C LEU A 295 24.42 -7.90 -16.57
N LYS A 296 23.31 -8.44 -17.12
CA LYS A 296 23.17 -8.62 -18.58
C LYS A 296 23.21 -7.29 -19.35
N LEU A 297 22.71 -6.21 -18.75
CA LEU A 297 22.65 -4.89 -19.36
C LEU A 297 23.96 -4.09 -19.23
N ASP A 298 24.94 -4.60 -18.46
CA ASP A 298 26.19 -3.90 -18.13
C ASP A 298 25.94 -2.47 -17.59
N ALA A 299 24.79 -2.27 -16.91
CA ALA A 299 24.31 -0.96 -16.45
C ALA A 299 24.95 -0.50 -15.13
N GLY A 300 26.05 -1.16 -14.73
CA GLY A 300 26.77 -0.98 -13.48
C GLY A 300 26.76 -2.25 -12.62
N ASP A 301 27.88 -2.51 -11.95
CA ASP A 301 27.95 -3.57 -10.94
C ASP A 301 27.06 -3.17 -9.74
N PRO A 302 26.14 -4.03 -9.26
CA PRO A 302 25.54 -3.83 -7.96
C PRO A 302 26.66 -3.65 -6.94
N ALA A 303 26.59 -2.61 -6.11
CA ALA A 303 27.68 -2.20 -5.21
C ALA A 303 28.08 -3.25 -4.14
N ASP A 304 27.38 -4.39 -4.10
CA ASP A 304 27.40 -5.39 -3.04
C ASP A 304 27.86 -6.79 -3.52
N TRP A 305 28.43 -6.91 -4.73
CA TRP A 305 28.89 -8.21 -5.26
C TRP A 305 30.35 -8.50 -4.92
N VAL A 306 30.58 -9.67 -4.31
CA VAL A 306 31.92 -10.26 -4.16
C VAL A 306 32.36 -10.85 -5.52
N PRO A 307 33.67 -10.85 -5.87
CA PRO A 307 34.13 -11.35 -7.17
C PRO A 307 33.66 -12.76 -7.55
N GLU A 308 33.59 -13.69 -6.59
CA GLU A 308 33.09 -15.06 -6.80
C GLU A 308 31.59 -15.10 -7.15
N GLU A 309 30.80 -14.21 -6.54
CA GLU A 309 29.36 -14.10 -6.77
C GLU A 309 29.06 -13.52 -8.15
N ARG A 310 29.92 -12.59 -8.61
CA ARG A 310 29.87 -12.07 -9.97
C ARG A 310 30.08 -13.20 -10.96
N GLU A 311 31.06 -14.07 -10.73
CA GLU A 311 31.35 -15.19 -11.64
C GLU A 311 30.21 -16.22 -11.68
N ALA A 312 29.64 -16.57 -10.52
CA ALA A 312 28.47 -17.45 -10.43
C ALA A 312 27.25 -16.85 -11.14
N ALA A 313 26.96 -15.57 -10.91
CA ALA A 313 25.88 -14.85 -11.57
C ALA A 313 26.11 -14.71 -13.08
N GLN A 314 27.36 -14.46 -13.51
CA GLN A 314 27.74 -14.39 -14.92
C GLN A 314 27.48 -15.74 -15.61
N THR A 315 27.89 -16.84 -14.97
CA THR A 315 27.69 -18.21 -15.48
C THR A 315 26.20 -18.54 -15.66
N LEU A 316 25.34 -18.09 -14.75
CA LEU A 316 23.88 -18.26 -14.87
C LEU A 316 23.27 -17.42 -16.00
N VAL A 317 23.81 -16.23 -16.24
CA VAL A 317 23.33 -15.29 -17.25
C VAL A 317 23.83 -15.65 -18.66
N ASP A 318 24.95 -16.36 -18.74
CA ASP A 318 25.55 -16.84 -19.97
C ASP A 318 24.69 -17.95 -20.59
N GLY A 319 24.05 -17.63 -21.72
CA GLY A 319 23.12 -18.51 -22.43
C GLY A 319 21.64 -18.14 -22.32
N ILE A 320 21.28 -17.20 -21.44
CA ILE A 320 19.89 -16.74 -21.26
C ILE A 320 19.65 -15.42 -21.97
N ASP A 321 18.51 -15.31 -22.67
CA ASP A 321 18.05 -14.07 -23.28
C ASP A 321 17.51 -13.07 -22.26
N ILE A 322 17.70 -11.78 -22.52
CA ILE A 322 17.27 -10.71 -21.62
C ILE A 322 15.75 -10.69 -21.41
N LEU A 323 14.95 -11.06 -22.43
CA LEU A 323 13.50 -11.11 -22.27
C LEU A 323 13.07 -12.25 -21.34
N GLU A 324 13.78 -13.37 -21.30
CA GLU A 324 13.51 -14.45 -20.34
C GLU A 324 13.84 -14.03 -18.91
N LEU A 325 14.96 -13.32 -18.69
CA LEU A 325 15.28 -12.76 -17.37
C LEU A 325 14.22 -11.74 -16.90
N GLN A 326 13.75 -10.85 -17.78
CA GLN A 326 12.67 -9.91 -17.46
C GLN A 326 11.34 -10.60 -17.16
N ARG A 327 11.03 -11.69 -17.87
CA ARG A 327 9.85 -12.53 -17.61
C ARG A 327 9.95 -13.23 -16.27
N GLY A 328 11.13 -13.79 -15.96
CA GLY A 328 11.42 -14.39 -14.66
C GLY A 328 11.21 -13.38 -13.54
N PHE A 329 11.81 -12.19 -13.64
CA PHE A 329 11.62 -11.10 -12.66
C PHE A 329 10.14 -10.74 -12.43
N ARG A 330 9.37 -10.50 -13.51
CA ARG A 330 7.94 -10.18 -13.40
C ARG A 330 7.15 -11.34 -12.77
N ALA A 331 7.49 -12.58 -13.12
CA ALA A 331 6.80 -13.75 -12.60
C ALA A 331 7.09 -13.96 -11.11
N THR A 332 8.36 -13.87 -10.69
CA THR A 332 8.78 -13.93 -9.29
C THR A 332 8.15 -12.80 -8.48
N SER A 333 8.09 -11.57 -9.01
CA SER A 333 7.40 -10.44 -8.35
C SER A 333 5.92 -10.74 -8.11
N LYS A 334 5.23 -11.34 -9.08
CA LYS A 334 3.83 -11.71 -8.93
C LYS A 334 3.63 -12.81 -7.89
N VAL A 335 4.53 -13.80 -7.86
CA VAL A 335 4.50 -14.87 -6.84
C VAL A 335 4.69 -14.28 -5.44
N MET A 336 5.61 -13.33 -5.27
CA MET A 336 5.83 -12.64 -4.00
C MET A 336 4.58 -11.89 -3.52
N ASP A 337 3.88 -11.18 -4.40
CA ASP A 337 2.62 -10.49 -4.06
C ASP A 337 1.50 -11.47 -3.67
N GLU A 338 1.39 -12.60 -4.39
CA GLU A 338 0.44 -13.69 -4.11
C GLU A 338 0.76 -14.37 -2.75
N MET A 339 2.04 -14.52 -2.41
CA MET A 339 2.49 -15.08 -1.12
C MET A 339 2.16 -14.18 0.07
N ALA A 340 2.21 -12.86 -0.08
CA ALA A 340 1.95 -11.92 1.01
C ALA A 340 0.51 -12.02 1.56
N HIS A 341 -0.43 -12.52 0.76
CA HIS A 341 -1.86 -12.62 1.11
C HIS A 341 -2.34 -14.06 1.33
N SER A 342 -1.44 -15.05 1.25
CA SER A 342 -1.80 -16.47 1.35
C SER A 342 -1.54 -17.03 2.75
N PRO A 343 -2.42 -17.90 3.27
CA PRO A 343 -2.18 -18.60 4.54
C PRO A 343 -1.04 -19.62 4.46
N ASN A 344 -0.64 -20.05 3.24
CA ASN A 344 0.43 -21.01 3.04
C ASN A 344 1.49 -20.45 2.05
N PRO A 345 2.47 -19.67 2.54
CA PRO A 345 3.51 -19.06 1.70
C PRO A 345 4.37 -20.09 0.95
N LYS A 346 4.70 -21.23 1.58
CA LYS A 346 5.49 -22.31 0.96
C LYS A 346 4.85 -22.82 -0.34
N LEU A 347 3.59 -23.25 -0.27
CA LEU A 347 2.89 -23.81 -1.43
C LEU A 347 2.74 -22.79 -2.56
N MET A 348 2.53 -21.51 -2.23
CA MET A 348 2.45 -20.44 -3.23
C MET A 348 3.79 -20.17 -3.89
N LEU A 349 4.88 -20.20 -3.12
CA LEU A 349 6.22 -20.09 -3.67
C LEU A 349 6.53 -21.27 -4.59
N GLU A 350 6.31 -22.50 -4.12
CA GLU A 350 6.60 -23.73 -4.86
C GLU A 350 5.84 -23.79 -6.18
N MET A 351 4.50 -23.70 -6.14
CA MET A 351 3.67 -23.73 -7.34
C MET A 351 3.88 -22.48 -8.21
N GLY A 352 4.20 -21.35 -7.59
CA GLY A 352 4.55 -20.12 -8.26
C GLY A 352 5.79 -20.27 -9.12
N LEU A 353 6.88 -20.79 -8.54
CA LEU A 353 8.16 -21.02 -9.20
C LEU A 353 8.09 -22.16 -10.22
N VAL A 354 7.39 -23.26 -9.94
CA VAL A 354 7.13 -24.33 -10.93
C VAL A 354 6.40 -23.75 -12.14
N ARG A 355 5.38 -22.91 -11.94
CA ARG A 355 4.68 -22.21 -13.02
C ARG A 355 5.59 -21.25 -13.80
N VAL A 356 6.67 -20.74 -13.21
CA VAL A 356 7.68 -19.95 -13.94
C VAL A 356 8.59 -20.88 -14.75
N ALA A 357 9.10 -21.94 -14.13
CA ALA A 357 10.03 -22.90 -14.72
C ALA A 357 9.41 -23.65 -15.92
N THR A 358 8.17 -24.13 -15.80
CA THR A 358 7.52 -24.93 -16.84
C THR A 358 6.91 -24.11 -17.97
N ARG A 359 7.27 -22.83 -18.11
CA ARG A 359 6.73 -21.99 -19.19
C ARG A 359 7.37 -22.33 -20.53
N PRO A 360 6.60 -22.28 -21.63
CA PRO A 360 7.18 -22.40 -22.96
C PRO A 360 8.18 -21.26 -23.20
N PRO A 361 9.37 -21.55 -23.76
CA PRO A 361 10.35 -20.53 -24.07
C PRO A 361 9.82 -19.56 -25.12
N LEU A 362 10.30 -18.31 -25.06
CA LEU A 362 10.09 -17.29 -26.09
C LEU A 362 10.54 -17.79 -27.46
N GLN A 363 9.59 -18.12 -28.31
CA GLN A 363 9.87 -18.26 -29.73
C GLN A 363 9.79 -16.88 -30.37
N SER A 364 10.83 -16.51 -31.11
CA SER A 364 10.80 -15.25 -31.85
C SER A 364 9.67 -15.32 -32.89
N VAL A 365 8.89 -14.25 -33.03
CA VAL A 365 7.82 -14.18 -34.04
C VAL A 365 8.38 -14.43 -35.43
N SER A 366 9.62 -14.00 -35.68
CA SER A 366 10.40 -14.30 -36.88
C SER A 366 10.65 -15.80 -37.11
N GLU A 367 10.92 -16.60 -36.08
CA GLU A 367 11.06 -18.07 -36.22
C GLU A 367 9.72 -18.76 -36.45
N LEU A 368 8.66 -18.29 -35.80
CA LEU A 368 7.31 -18.79 -36.01
C LEU A 368 6.84 -18.48 -37.43
N LEU A 369 7.11 -17.26 -37.93
CA LEU A 369 6.85 -16.88 -39.32
C LEU A 369 7.71 -17.70 -40.29
N ALA A 370 9.00 -17.91 -40.02
CA ALA A 370 9.86 -18.75 -40.86
C ALA A 370 9.40 -20.22 -40.89
N ARG A 371 8.92 -20.77 -39.77
CA ARG A 371 8.30 -22.11 -39.72
C ARG A 371 6.96 -22.14 -40.45
N LEU A 372 6.17 -21.07 -40.37
CA LEU A 372 4.91 -20.95 -41.10
C LEU A 372 5.16 -20.88 -42.62
N ASP A 373 6.14 -20.10 -43.05
CA ASP A 373 6.58 -19.99 -44.45
C ASP A 373 7.15 -21.32 -44.96
N ALA A 374 7.89 -22.05 -44.12
CA ALA A 374 8.37 -23.40 -44.44
C ALA A 374 7.25 -24.45 -44.53
N LEU A 375 6.18 -24.29 -43.75
CA LEU A 375 4.98 -25.15 -43.80
C LEU A 375 4.04 -24.77 -44.96
N GLN A 376 4.02 -23.50 -45.37
CA GLN A 376 3.31 -23.01 -46.56
C GLN A 376 4.13 -23.21 -47.84
N GLY A 377 5.39 -23.62 -47.72
CA GLY A 377 6.26 -24.09 -48.79
C GLY A 377 5.84 -25.47 -49.32
N ASN A 378 5.02 -25.45 -50.38
CA ASN A 378 4.61 -26.53 -51.28
C ASN A 378 5.52 -27.81 -51.33
N PRO A 379 4.99 -29.04 -51.12
CA PRO A 379 5.71 -30.32 -51.29
C PRO A 379 6.00 -30.74 -52.75
N GLY A 380 5.90 -29.83 -53.73
CA GLY A 380 5.92 -30.18 -55.14
C GLY A 380 6.72 -29.23 -56.00
N ALA A 381 8.05 -29.22 -55.87
CA ALA A 381 8.98 -28.83 -56.93
C ALA A 381 10.44 -29.04 -56.49
N SER A 382 10.89 -30.30 -56.44
CA SER A 382 12.31 -30.63 -56.51
C SER A 382 12.58 -31.33 -57.84
N GLY A 383 13.28 -30.63 -58.75
CA GLY A 383 13.60 -31.12 -60.08
C GLY A 383 14.70 -30.31 -60.77
N GLY A 384 15.91 -30.26 -60.19
CA GLY A 384 17.17 -30.14 -60.94
C GLY A 384 17.68 -28.75 -61.36
N PRO A 385 18.97 -28.63 -61.76
CA PRO A 385 19.96 -27.85 -60.98
C PRO A 385 20.81 -26.84 -61.80
N ALA A 386 21.60 -26.02 -61.08
CA ALA A 386 22.83 -25.27 -61.46
C ALA A 386 22.76 -23.79 -61.03
N THR A 387 23.78 -23.05 -60.58
CA THR A 387 25.22 -23.21 -60.31
C THR A 387 25.68 -21.89 -59.67
N GLY A 388 26.69 -21.94 -58.80
CA GLY A 388 27.73 -20.89 -58.77
C GLY A 388 27.67 -19.80 -57.68
N SER A 389 28.68 -19.88 -56.80
CA SER A 389 29.49 -18.76 -56.29
C SER A 389 29.16 -18.14 -54.92
N ARG A 390 29.94 -18.57 -53.93
CA ARG A 390 30.49 -17.73 -52.84
C ARG A 390 31.90 -17.25 -53.27
N PRO A 391 32.61 -16.35 -52.55
CA PRO A 391 32.21 -15.46 -51.44
C PRO A 391 32.80 -14.02 -51.52
N ARG A 392 32.30 -13.06 -50.73
CA ARG A 392 33.16 -12.02 -50.09
C ARG A 392 32.48 -11.19 -48.98
N LYS A 393 33.15 -11.12 -47.83
CA LYS A 393 33.29 -9.96 -46.92
C LYS A 393 34.81 -9.55 -46.98
N PRO A 394 35.34 -8.42 -46.44
CA PRO A 394 34.78 -7.51 -45.39
C PRO A 394 35.08 -5.96 -45.46
N ASN A 395 34.23 -5.15 -44.78
CA ASN A 395 34.47 -3.86 -44.04
C ASN A 395 34.97 -2.55 -44.75
N PRO A 396 35.03 -1.34 -44.10
CA PRO A 396 34.02 -0.48 -43.40
C PRO A 396 34.10 1.08 -43.70
N LYS A 397 33.08 1.88 -43.26
CA LYS A 397 32.95 3.37 -42.95
C LYS A 397 33.58 4.47 -43.88
N PRO A 398 33.08 5.74 -43.98
CA PRO A 398 32.65 6.66 -42.88
C PRO A 398 31.47 7.65 -43.18
N ALA A 399 31.13 8.48 -42.19
CA ALA A 399 30.04 9.49 -42.13
C ALA A 399 30.42 10.90 -42.69
N PRO A 400 29.70 12.00 -42.36
CA PRO A 400 28.51 12.63 -42.98
C PRO A 400 28.84 14.00 -43.66
N PRO A 401 27.86 14.77 -44.22
CA PRO A 401 27.60 16.10 -43.60
C PRO A 401 26.21 16.78 -43.79
N SER A 402 25.88 17.56 -42.74
CA SER A 402 25.34 18.94 -42.64
C SER A 402 24.03 19.45 -43.27
N THR A 403 23.29 20.11 -42.38
CA THR A 403 22.17 21.06 -42.50
C THR A 403 22.62 22.53 -42.73
N LYS A 404 21.85 23.30 -43.52
CA LYS A 404 21.67 24.78 -43.54
C LYS A 404 20.28 25.06 -44.17
N ALA A 405 19.28 25.78 -43.63
CA ALA A 405 19.12 27.11 -42.99
C ALA A 405 18.53 28.18 -43.96
N LYS A 406 17.30 28.68 -43.68
CA LYS A 406 16.61 29.98 -43.99
C LYS A 406 15.09 29.76 -44.21
N ALA A 407 14.14 30.67 -43.94
CA ALA A 407 14.08 32.02 -43.35
C ALA A 407 12.60 32.37 -43.02
N GLU A 408 12.41 33.43 -42.23
CA GLU A 408 11.15 34.02 -41.71
C GLU A 408 10.20 34.66 -42.76
N SER A 409 8.90 34.77 -42.40
CA SER A 409 8.05 35.94 -42.72
C SER A 409 6.78 36.04 -41.85
N LYS A 410 6.58 37.20 -41.19
CA LYS A 410 5.34 37.76 -40.57
C LYS A 410 4.37 38.30 -41.67
N PRO A 411 3.04 38.54 -41.46
CA PRO A 411 2.43 39.65 -40.65
C PRO A 411 1.06 39.35 -39.95
N LYS A 412 0.73 39.87 -38.74
CA LYS A 412 -0.02 41.10 -38.29
C LYS A 412 -1.59 41.09 -38.53
N PRO A 413 -2.44 41.95 -37.90
CA PRO A 413 -3.27 41.64 -36.69
C PRO A 413 -4.80 42.03 -36.75
N ALA A 414 -5.60 41.58 -35.76
CA ALA A 414 -6.85 42.17 -35.17
C ALA A 414 -8.06 42.50 -36.13
N PRO A 415 -9.31 42.82 -35.67
CA PRO A 415 -9.80 43.18 -34.33
C PRO A 415 -11.16 42.57 -33.88
N ALA A 416 -11.59 42.98 -32.67
CA ALA A 416 -12.83 42.66 -31.96
C ALA A 416 -14.08 43.44 -32.43
N ALA A 417 -15.29 42.91 -32.14
CA ALA A 417 -16.48 43.69 -31.73
C ALA A 417 -17.62 42.78 -31.21
N THR A 418 -18.15 43.17 -30.05
CA THR A 418 -19.40 42.85 -29.30
C THR A 418 -20.70 43.22 -30.07
N PRO A 419 -21.93 43.23 -29.48
CA PRO A 419 -22.60 42.47 -28.40
C PRO A 419 -24.04 41.98 -28.78
N ASP A 420 -24.74 41.35 -27.83
CA ASP A 420 -26.07 41.78 -27.30
C ASP A 420 -27.25 40.77 -27.28
N ALA A 421 -27.98 40.89 -26.16
CA ALA A 421 -29.41 40.68 -25.87
C ALA A 421 -30.11 39.29 -25.91
N ALA A 422 -30.65 38.93 -24.74
CA ALA A 422 -31.82 38.05 -24.54
C ALA A 422 -33.13 38.73 -25.04
N PRO A 423 -34.25 38.01 -25.26
CA PRO A 423 -35.19 37.68 -24.15
C PRO A 423 -36.05 36.39 -24.33
N ALA A 424 -36.71 35.95 -23.25
CA ALA A 424 -37.87 35.01 -23.19
C ALA A 424 -39.19 35.77 -23.56
N PRO A 425 -40.45 35.21 -23.57
CA PRO A 425 -41.01 34.03 -22.85
C PRO A 425 -42.12 33.17 -23.57
N ASP A 426 -42.64 32.17 -22.83
CA ASP A 426 -43.82 31.25 -22.86
C ASP A 426 -45.14 31.71 -23.59
N PRO A 427 -46.25 30.90 -23.76
CA PRO A 427 -46.77 29.79 -22.89
C PRO A 427 -47.62 28.62 -23.52
N ASP A 428 -48.05 27.71 -22.62
CA ASP A 428 -49.42 27.10 -22.47
C ASP A 428 -49.81 25.67 -22.99
N PRO A 429 -50.86 25.00 -22.45
CA PRO A 429 -50.86 23.61 -21.89
C PRO A 429 -52.00 22.73 -22.53
N PRO A 430 -52.85 21.89 -21.85
CA PRO A 430 -52.77 20.93 -20.71
C PRO A 430 -53.35 19.49 -21.02
N SER A 431 -53.39 18.61 -19.99
CA SER A 431 -54.56 17.77 -19.58
C SER A 431 -54.53 16.21 -19.60
N GLU A 432 -54.82 15.65 -18.40
CA GLU A 432 -55.74 14.56 -18.01
C GLU A 432 -55.54 13.05 -18.35
N THR A 433 -55.23 12.30 -17.28
CA THR A 433 -55.89 11.08 -16.72
C THR A 433 -56.86 10.22 -17.55
N ARG A 434 -56.65 8.88 -17.57
CA ARG A 434 -57.64 7.87 -17.10
C ARG A 434 -57.14 6.40 -17.00
N ARG A 435 -57.44 5.82 -15.83
CA ARG A 435 -57.68 4.42 -15.38
C ARG A 435 -57.72 3.25 -16.40
N ARG A 436 -57.20 2.08 -15.98
CA ARG A 436 -57.97 0.82 -15.69
C ARG A 436 -57.06 -0.34 -15.19
N THR A 437 -57.46 -0.97 -14.08
CA THR A 437 -57.14 -2.35 -13.62
C THR A 437 -58.30 -3.31 -14.03
N PRO A 438 -58.31 -4.63 -13.72
CA PRO A 438 -57.27 -5.67 -13.58
C PRO A 438 -57.63 -6.97 -14.37
N SER A 439 -56.73 -7.96 -14.52
CA SER A 439 -57.09 -9.37 -14.83
C SER A 439 -55.98 -10.34 -14.44
N GLU A 440 -56.38 -11.42 -13.77
CA GLU A 440 -55.60 -12.51 -13.18
C GLU A 440 -55.45 -13.71 -14.18
N PRO A 441 -55.01 -14.91 -13.78
CA PRO A 441 -53.65 -15.45 -13.93
C PRO A 441 -53.52 -16.59 -14.97
N ILE A 442 -52.30 -16.84 -15.48
CA ILE A 442 -51.95 -18.12 -16.15
C ILE A 442 -50.55 -18.58 -15.71
N MET A 443 -50.53 -19.65 -14.92
CA MET A 443 -49.41 -20.61 -14.78
C MET A 443 -49.50 -21.61 -15.95
N PRO A 444 -48.39 -22.25 -16.43
CA PRO A 444 -47.67 -23.24 -15.62
C PRO A 444 -46.14 -23.35 -15.79
N ALA A 445 -45.55 -23.77 -14.67
CA ALA A 445 -44.44 -24.70 -14.46
C ALA A 445 -43.34 -24.88 -15.52
N THR A 446 -42.10 -24.61 -15.09
CA THR A 446 -40.98 -25.54 -15.26
C THR A 446 -40.11 -25.54 -13.99
N LYS A 447 -39.78 -26.77 -13.56
CA LYS A 447 -39.02 -27.10 -12.35
C LYS A 447 -37.51 -26.89 -12.61
N HIS A 448 -36.78 -26.46 -11.59
CA HIS A 448 -35.47 -26.97 -11.11
C HIS A 448 -34.65 -25.87 -10.42
N ALA A 449 -34.51 -25.95 -9.09
CA ALA A 449 -33.28 -25.67 -8.33
C ALA A 449 -33.52 -25.95 -6.83
N GLY A 450 -32.58 -26.66 -6.19
CA GLY A 450 -32.73 -27.36 -4.91
C GLY A 450 -32.89 -26.50 -3.66
N GLY A 451 -33.62 -27.06 -2.68
CA GLY A 451 -33.80 -26.49 -1.34
C GLY A 451 -32.79 -27.04 -0.33
N PHE A 452 -32.39 -26.18 0.62
CA PHE A 452 -31.69 -26.56 1.84
C PHE A 452 -32.70 -27.01 2.91
N GLN A 453 -32.38 -28.07 3.65
CA GLN A 453 -33.15 -28.53 4.82
C GLN A 453 -32.53 -27.99 6.11
N THR A 454 -33.36 -27.53 7.05
CA THR A 454 -32.98 -27.24 8.45
C THR A 454 -33.79 -28.09 9.43
N SER A 455 -33.29 -28.23 10.65
CA SER A 455 -33.70 -29.19 11.68
C SER A 455 -35.09 -29.00 12.31
N THR A 456 -35.97 -28.16 11.72
CA THR A 456 -37.38 -28.00 12.13
C THR A 456 -38.38 -28.19 10.99
N GLY A 457 -37.95 -28.72 9.84
CA GLY A 457 -38.87 -29.33 8.86
C GLY A 457 -39.79 -28.39 8.08
N GLU A 458 -39.64 -27.07 8.17
CA GLU A 458 -40.36 -26.12 7.30
C GLU A 458 -39.47 -25.63 6.15
N VAL A 459 -39.89 -25.93 4.92
CA VAL A 459 -39.25 -25.48 3.68
C VAL A 459 -39.59 -24.01 3.46
N LEU A 460 -38.63 -23.10 3.69
CA LEU A 460 -38.76 -21.69 3.33
C LEU A 460 -38.47 -21.51 1.83
N THR A 461 -39.45 -21.02 1.08
CA THR A 461 -39.32 -20.66 -0.34
C THR A 461 -38.37 -19.47 -0.51
N PRO A 462 -37.44 -19.48 -1.49
CA PRO A 462 -36.57 -18.33 -1.75
C PRO A 462 -37.36 -17.11 -2.21
N ILE A 463 -36.90 -15.93 -1.77
CA ILE A 463 -37.56 -14.63 -1.93
C ILE A 463 -37.79 -14.31 -3.41
N ARG A 464 -39.05 -14.02 -3.79
CA ARG A 464 -39.39 -13.48 -5.13
C ARG A 464 -38.82 -12.07 -5.27
N ARG A 465 -38.29 -11.70 -6.44
CA ARG A 465 -37.80 -10.32 -6.73
C ARG A 465 -38.80 -9.21 -6.36
N ALA A 466 -40.11 -9.47 -6.48
CA ALA A 466 -41.16 -8.53 -6.09
C ALA A 466 -41.17 -8.24 -4.57
N ALA A 467 -40.92 -9.25 -3.72
CA ALA A 467 -40.92 -9.10 -2.27
C ALA A 467 -39.70 -8.31 -1.74
N LEU A 468 -38.61 -8.23 -2.51
CA LEU A 468 -37.47 -7.36 -2.21
C LEU A 468 -37.76 -5.89 -2.53
N GLN A 469 -38.51 -5.62 -3.61
CA GLN A 469 -38.91 -4.24 -3.96
C GLN A 469 -39.92 -3.69 -2.94
N GLU A 470 -40.90 -4.50 -2.54
CA GLU A 470 -41.86 -4.14 -1.48
C GLU A 470 -41.14 -3.87 -0.14
N TRP A 471 -40.06 -4.59 0.16
CA TRP A 471 -39.24 -4.35 1.35
C TRP A 471 -38.42 -3.06 1.25
N GLU A 472 -37.84 -2.75 0.09
CA GLU A 472 -37.09 -1.51 -0.14
C GLU A 472 -37.98 -0.27 0.00
N GLU A 473 -39.21 -0.31 -0.52
CA GLU A 473 -40.19 0.78 -0.35
C GLU A 473 -40.63 0.96 1.12
N LEU A 474 -40.73 -0.14 1.86
CA LEU A 474 -41.04 -0.11 3.30
C LEU A 474 -39.89 0.49 4.10
N VAL A 475 -38.65 0.09 3.83
CA VAL A 475 -37.45 0.65 4.50
C VAL A 475 -37.27 2.14 4.15
N GLY A 476 -37.47 2.54 2.90
CA GLY A 476 -37.39 3.95 2.50
C GLY A 476 -38.45 4.83 3.17
N THR A 477 -39.64 4.28 3.42
CA THR A 477 -40.70 5.01 4.16
C THR A 477 -40.41 5.07 5.67
N LEU A 478 -39.81 4.01 6.22
CA LEU A 478 -39.32 3.99 7.61
C LEU A 478 -38.17 4.97 7.83
N GLU A 479 -37.29 5.17 6.85
CA GLU A 479 -36.21 6.15 6.93
C GLU A 479 -36.74 7.59 7.09
N GLN A 480 -37.83 7.93 6.40
CA GLN A 480 -38.47 9.25 6.50
C GLN A 480 -39.22 9.46 7.81
N GLN A 481 -39.83 8.42 8.37
CA GLN A 481 -40.66 8.55 9.58
C GLN A 481 -39.88 8.31 10.89
N GLN A 482 -38.95 7.37 10.89
CA GLN A 482 -38.14 6.98 12.06
C GLN A 482 -36.74 6.47 11.63
N PRO A 483 -35.77 7.39 11.39
CA PRO A 483 -34.44 7.03 10.87
C PRO A 483 -33.64 6.10 11.80
N ALA A 484 -33.88 6.15 13.11
CA ALA A 484 -33.24 5.24 14.07
C ALA A 484 -33.66 3.78 13.88
N LEU A 485 -34.91 3.52 13.46
CA LEU A 485 -35.41 2.17 13.20
C LEU A 485 -34.98 1.65 11.82
N ALA A 486 -34.86 2.54 10.84
CA ALA A 486 -34.29 2.21 9.53
C ALA A 486 -32.84 1.71 9.66
N ALA A 487 -32.00 2.39 10.44
CA ALA A 487 -30.63 1.96 10.71
C ALA A 487 -30.53 0.59 11.41
N VAL A 488 -31.50 0.25 12.27
CA VAL A 488 -31.59 -1.08 12.90
C VAL A 488 -31.93 -2.14 11.86
N LEU A 489 -32.86 -1.84 10.95
CA LEU A 489 -33.32 -2.77 9.91
C LEU A 489 -32.29 -2.98 8.78
N GLU A 490 -31.39 -2.04 8.54
CA GLU A 490 -30.24 -2.22 7.62
C GLU A 490 -29.34 -3.39 8.01
N HIS A 491 -29.28 -3.72 9.30
CA HIS A 491 -28.51 -4.83 9.84
C HIS A 491 -29.27 -6.16 9.86
N GLY A 492 -30.55 -6.17 9.47
CA GLY A 492 -31.40 -7.35 9.41
C GLY A 492 -31.50 -7.92 8.00
N ILE A 493 -31.45 -9.25 7.87
CA ILE A 493 -31.66 -9.95 6.60
C ILE A 493 -33.13 -10.41 6.55
N PRO A 494 -33.96 -9.88 5.64
CA PRO A 494 -35.33 -10.37 5.47
C PRO A 494 -35.28 -11.78 4.87
N LYS A 495 -35.87 -12.75 5.56
CA LYS A 495 -35.99 -14.14 5.08
C LYS A 495 -37.32 -14.41 4.39
N ALA A 496 -38.37 -13.68 4.76
CA ALA A 496 -39.67 -13.73 4.10
C ALA A 496 -40.39 -12.38 4.27
N VAL A 497 -40.98 -11.87 3.20
CA VAL A 497 -41.81 -10.65 3.20
C VAL A 497 -43.09 -10.97 2.43
N GLY A 498 -44.23 -10.78 3.09
CA GLY A 498 -45.55 -10.98 2.51
C GLY A 498 -46.64 -10.27 3.33
N PRO A 499 -47.87 -10.18 2.80
CA PRO A 499 -48.94 -9.38 3.40
C PRO A 499 -49.34 -9.85 4.81
N ASP A 500 -49.23 -11.15 5.10
CA ASP A 500 -49.61 -11.71 6.40
C ASP A 500 -48.43 -11.91 7.37
N ARG A 501 -47.18 -11.97 6.88
CA ARG A 501 -46.00 -12.31 7.70
C ARG A 501 -44.71 -11.72 7.15
N ILE A 502 -43.92 -11.12 8.04
CA ILE A 502 -42.56 -10.64 7.77
C ILE A 502 -41.60 -11.35 8.72
N VAL A 503 -40.57 -12.01 8.19
CA VAL A 503 -39.55 -12.71 8.98
C VAL A 503 -38.20 -12.04 8.76
N LEU A 504 -37.63 -11.49 9.82
CA LEU A 504 -36.32 -10.85 9.82
C LEU A 504 -35.34 -11.70 10.61
N SER A 505 -34.14 -11.91 10.05
CA SER A 505 -33.05 -12.59 10.73
C SER A 505 -31.92 -11.63 11.07
N PHE A 506 -31.45 -11.69 12.31
CA PHE A 506 -30.31 -10.92 12.79
C PHE A 506 -29.19 -11.87 13.25
N LYS A 507 -27.96 -11.36 13.25
CA LYS A 507 -26.82 -12.08 13.82
C LYS A 507 -27.03 -12.28 15.32
N ASP A 508 -26.75 -13.50 15.78
CA ASP A 508 -26.92 -13.89 17.18
C ASP A 508 -26.10 -12.98 18.12
N GLY A 509 -26.74 -12.49 19.18
CA GLY A 509 -26.14 -11.52 20.12
C GLY A 509 -26.04 -10.06 19.64
N SER A 510 -26.59 -9.69 18.48
CA SER A 510 -26.56 -8.29 18.01
C SER A 510 -27.43 -7.36 18.85
N PHE A 511 -26.89 -6.19 19.21
CA PHE A 511 -27.61 -5.11 19.89
C PHE A 511 -28.84 -4.66 19.07
N TYR A 512 -28.66 -4.57 17.75
CA TYR A 512 -29.71 -4.21 16.79
C TYR A 512 -30.86 -5.23 16.75
N GLY A 513 -30.58 -6.53 16.85
CA GLY A 513 -31.63 -7.55 16.89
C GLY A 513 -32.46 -7.48 18.19
N ARG A 514 -31.84 -7.20 19.35
CA ARG A 514 -32.58 -6.96 20.61
C ARG A 514 -33.43 -5.69 20.57
N GLN A 515 -32.94 -4.65 19.89
CA GLN A 515 -33.69 -3.42 19.69
C GLN A 515 -34.88 -3.64 18.75
N ALA A 516 -34.70 -4.41 17.68
CA ALA A 516 -35.78 -4.79 16.77
C ALA A 516 -36.86 -5.65 17.45
N GLU A 517 -36.49 -6.51 18.41
CA GLU A 517 -37.41 -7.36 19.18
C GLU A 517 -38.28 -6.57 20.18
N SER A 518 -37.98 -5.29 20.42
CA SER A 518 -38.78 -4.47 21.32
C SER A 518 -40.23 -4.31 20.81
N PRO A 519 -41.24 -4.38 21.70
CA PRO A 519 -42.66 -4.27 21.32
C PRO A 519 -43.00 -2.98 20.57
N GLU A 520 -42.29 -1.89 20.89
CA GLU A 520 -42.44 -0.59 20.24
C GLU A 520 -41.95 -0.62 18.78
N SER A 521 -40.81 -1.27 18.53
CA SER A 521 -40.23 -1.43 17.20
C SER A 521 -41.09 -2.33 16.32
N ILE A 522 -41.58 -3.45 16.86
CA ILE A 522 -42.51 -4.34 16.16
C ILE A 522 -43.81 -3.60 15.81
N ALA A 523 -44.38 -2.82 16.74
CA ALA A 523 -45.58 -2.04 16.47
C ALA A 523 -45.37 -0.95 15.42
N ALA A 524 -44.21 -0.28 15.42
CA ALA A 524 -43.86 0.74 14.44
C ALA A 524 -43.72 0.13 13.03
N ILE A 525 -42.99 -0.98 12.90
CA ILE A 525 -42.83 -1.68 11.61
C ILE A 525 -44.19 -2.21 11.12
N ALA A 526 -45.02 -2.76 12.00
CA ALA A 526 -46.35 -3.27 11.63
C ALA A 526 -47.30 -2.16 11.17
N LYS A 527 -47.21 -0.96 11.75
CA LYS A 527 -48.01 0.21 11.36
C LYS A 527 -47.60 0.75 9.99
N VAL A 528 -46.30 0.78 9.70
CA VAL A 528 -45.80 1.20 8.38
C VAL A 528 -46.13 0.14 7.32
N ALA A 529 -46.01 -1.13 7.66
CA ALA A 529 -46.43 -2.24 6.80
C ALA A 529 -47.93 -2.21 6.51
N GLU A 530 -48.78 -1.87 7.49
CA GLU A 530 -50.23 -1.73 7.29
C GLU A 530 -50.60 -0.67 6.25
N HIS A 531 -49.89 0.45 6.25
CA HIS A 531 -50.14 1.54 5.30
C HIS A 531 -49.76 1.17 3.86
N GLN A 532 -48.78 0.29 3.67
CA GLN A 532 -48.30 -0.10 2.34
C GLN A 532 -48.90 -1.41 1.80
N LEU A 533 -49.00 -2.43 2.65
CA LEU A 533 -49.47 -3.78 2.25
C LEU A 533 -50.98 -3.96 2.48
N GLY A 534 -51.67 -2.95 3.04
CA GLY A 534 -53.13 -2.97 3.28
C GLY A 534 -53.60 -3.99 4.32
N SER A 535 -52.67 -4.65 5.02
CA SER A 535 -52.89 -5.68 6.05
C SER A 535 -51.83 -5.52 7.13
N ARG A 536 -52.12 -5.93 8.38
CA ARG A 536 -51.14 -5.91 9.49
C ARG A 536 -50.38 -7.25 9.55
N PRO A 537 -49.19 -7.37 8.95
CA PRO A 537 -48.43 -8.62 8.98
C PRO A 537 -47.96 -8.92 10.40
N LYS A 538 -47.91 -10.22 10.74
CA LYS A 538 -47.19 -10.69 11.94
C LYS A 538 -45.68 -10.62 11.68
N ILE A 539 -44.97 -9.87 12.52
CA ILE A 539 -43.52 -9.72 12.43
C ILE A 539 -42.86 -10.74 13.35
N GLU A 540 -41.94 -11.51 12.80
CA GLU A 540 -41.17 -12.50 13.53
C GLU A 540 -39.68 -12.23 13.36
N ILE A 541 -38.99 -12.10 14.49
CA ILE A 541 -37.55 -11.84 14.53
C ILE A 541 -36.86 -13.12 14.97
N ARG A 542 -35.88 -13.58 14.18
CA ARG A 542 -35.10 -14.78 14.45
C ARG A 542 -33.62 -14.42 14.57
N PHE A 543 -32.92 -15.11 15.46
CA PHE A 543 -31.47 -15.01 15.61
C PHE A 543 -30.85 -16.30 15.05
N ASP A 544 -29.93 -16.17 14.09
CA ASP A 544 -29.24 -17.32 13.49
C ASP A 544 -27.74 -17.27 13.79
N ALA A 545 -27.19 -18.40 14.26
CA ALA A 545 -25.79 -18.56 14.63
C ALA A 545 -24.86 -18.80 13.42
N GLN A 546 -25.40 -19.14 12.24
CA GLN A 546 -24.65 -19.32 11.00
C GLN A 546 -25.18 -18.38 9.92
N SER A 547 -24.54 -17.22 9.79
CA SER A 547 -24.75 -16.28 8.70
C SER A 547 -23.42 -16.15 7.94
N GLU A 548 -23.04 -17.19 7.21
CA GLU A 548 -22.03 -17.07 6.15
C GLU A 548 -22.58 -17.58 4.82
N ALA A 549 -22.36 -16.74 3.80
CA ALA A 549 -22.35 -17.04 2.37
C ALA A 549 -23.64 -17.62 1.77
N THR A 550 -24.53 -16.75 1.27
CA THR A 550 -25.10 -16.83 -0.11
C THR A 550 -26.17 -15.78 -0.45
N THR A 551 -26.56 -14.88 0.46
CA THR A 551 -27.49 -13.77 0.13
C THR A 551 -26.80 -12.43 0.32
N LYS A 552 -26.51 -11.74 -0.79
CA LYS A 552 -25.89 -10.41 -0.78
C LYS A 552 -26.77 -9.45 0.04
N THR A 553 -26.17 -8.77 1.00
CA THR A 553 -26.82 -7.70 1.77
C THR A 553 -27.25 -6.57 0.82
N VAL A 554 -28.37 -5.91 1.10
CA VAL A 554 -28.90 -4.79 0.29
C VAL A 554 -27.86 -3.67 0.16
N ALA A 555 -27.03 -3.46 1.19
CA ALA A 555 -25.89 -2.53 1.15
C ALA A 555 -24.84 -2.87 0.08
N ALA A 556 -24.52 -4.15 -0.13
CA ALA A 556 -23.58 -4.59 -1.15
C ALA A 556 -24.14 -4.45 -2.57
N VAL A 557 -25.46 -4.64 -2.74
CA VAL A 557 -26.15 -4.47 -4.03
C VAL A 557 -26.35 -2.99 -4.35
N ALA A 558 -26.69 -2.16 -3.36
CA ALA A 558 -26.83 -0.71 -3.52
C ALA A 558 -25.49 -0.02 -3.81
N ALA A 559 -24.40 -0.48 -3.18
CA ALA A 559 -23.04 -0.02 -3.48
C ALA A 559 -22.64 -0.38 -4.92
N GLN A 560 -22.83 -1.64 -5.34
CA GLN A 560 -22.56 -2.07 -6.72
C GLN A 560 -23.42 -1.32 -7.75
N ARG A 561 -24.68 -0.99 -7.42
CA ARG A 561 -25.56 -0.24 -8.32
C ARG A 561 -25.18 1.24 -8.43
N LYS A 562 -24.81 1.90 -7.32
CA LYS A 562 -24.27 3.28 -7.36
C LYS A 562 -22.97 3.35 -8.16
N GLU A 563 -22.10 2.35 -8.01
CA GLU A 563 -20.83 2.27 -8.73
C GLU A 563 -21.05 2.03 -10.23
N ALA A 564 -21.99 1.15 -10.60
CA ALA A 564 -22.39 0.91 -11.99
C ALA A 564 -23.08 2.12 -12.64
N GLU A 565 -23.95 2.84 -11.91
CA GLU A 565 -24.59 4.07 -12.40
C GLU A 565 -23.58 5.23 -12.55
N ALA A 566 -22.60 5.34 -11.64
CA ALA A 566 -21.51 6.29 -11.75
C ALA A 566 -20.61 5.98 -12.96
N GLU A 567 -20.31 4.71 -13.21
CA GLU A 567 -19.51 4.29 -14.36
C GLU A 567 -20.27 4.49 -15.69
N ALA A 568 -21.58 4.23 -15.71
CA ALA A 568 -22.44 4.48 -16.87
C ALA A 568 -22.55 5.98 -17.19
N LYS A 569 -22.76 6.84 -16.18
CA LYS A 569 -22.77 8.29 -16.34
C LYS A 569 -21.41 8.82 -16.77
N ARG A 570 -20.30 8.26 -16.26
CA ARG A 570 -18.94 8.61 -16.70
C ARG A 570 -18.69 8.24 -18.17
N LYS A 571 -19.13 7.06 -18.62
CA LYS A 571 -19.06 6.64 -20.04
C LYS A 571 -19.92 7.51 -20.94
N GLN A 572 -21.11 7.93 -20.51
CA GLN A 572 -21.93 8.90 -21.26
C GLN A 572 -21.25 10.27 -21.35
N ALA A 573 -20.66 10.77 -20.26
CA ALA A 573 -19.96 12.04 -20.27
C ALA A 573 -18.71 12.04 -21.18
N LEU A 574 -17.95 10.94 -21.20
CA LEU A 574 -16.80 10.76 -22.11
C LEU A 574 -17.22 10.65 -23.59
N ASN A 575 -18.44 10.22 -23.86
CA ASN A 575 -18.99 10.11 -25.21
C ASN A 575 -19.68 11.40 -25.71
N HIS A 576 -19.78 12.43 -24.88
CA HIS A 576 -20.38 13.70 -25.27
C HIS A 576 -19.49 14.42 -26.31
N PRO A 577 -20.06 15.00 -27.40
CA PRO A 577 -19.29 15.57 -28.51
C PRO A 577 -18.22 16.59 -28.07
N ARG A 578 -18.57 17.50 -27.16
CA ARG A 578 -17.64 18.52 -26.62
C ARG A 578 -16.46 17.95 -25.82
N VAL A 579 -16.63 16.77 -25.22
CA VAL A 579 -15.56 16.11 -24.43
C VAL A 579 -14.62 15.36 -25.36
N ARG A 580 -15.13 14.78 -26.45
CA ARG A 580 -14.31 14.18 -27.51
C ARG A 580 -13.49 15.24 -28.26
N ASP A 581 -14.11 16.37 -28.61
CA ASP A 581 -13.40 17.49 -29.22
C ASP A 581 -12.27 18.02 -28.32
N ALA A 582 -12.47 18.04 -26.99
CA ALA A 582 -11.44 18.44 -26.04
C ALA A 582 -10.30 17.41 -25.89
N ILE A 583 -10.60 16.11 -26.04
CA ILE A 583 -9.61 15.02 -26.01
C ILE A 583 -8.74 15.04 -27.28
N ASP A 584 -9.33 15.34 -28.45
CA ASP A 584 -8.61 15.42 -29.72
C ASP A 584 -7.66 16.62 -29.78
N VAL A 585 -7.99 17.73 -29.09
CA VAL A 585 -7.12 18.91 -29.00
C VAL A 585 -5.96 18.71 -28.00
N PHE A 586 -6.13 17.86 -26.98
CA PHE A 586 -5.12 17.62 -25.92
C PHE A 586 -4.85 16.13 -25.67
N PRO A 587 -4.16 15.42 -26.60
CA PRO A 587 -3.95 13.97 -26.52
C PRO A 587 -3.14 13.52 -25.29
N GLU A 588 -2.24 14.36 -24.75
CA GLU A 588 -1.47 14.03 -23.54
C GLU A 588 -2.30 14.08 -22.24
N SER A 589 -3.54 14.58 -22.29
CA SER A 589 -4.41 14.79 -21.12
C SER A 589 -5.52 13.75 -20.97
N ALA A 590 -5.62 12.79 -21.91
CA ALA A 590 -6.70 11.79 -21.97
C ALA A 590 -6.83 10.93 -20.70
N GLY A 591 -5.76 10.80 -19.89
CA GLY A 591 -5.76 10.08 -18.61
C GLY A 591 -6.03 10.94 -17.36
N LYS A 592 -6.12 12.27 -17.47
CA LYS A 592 -6.20 13.21 -16.32
C LYS A 592 -7.48 14.04 -16.24
N LEU A 593 -8.42 13.85 -17.17
CA LEU A 593 -9.70 14.57 -17.16
C LEU A 593 -10.60 14.07 -16.01
N LYS A 594 -10.76 14.90 -14.97
CA LYS A 594 -11.78 14.72 -13.93
C LYS A 594 -13.06 15.42 -14.38
N VAL A 595 -14.08 14.64 -14.75
CA VAL A 595 -15.42 15.16 -15.03
C VAL A 595 -16.21 15.15 -13.72
N HIS A 596 -16.49 16.33 -13.18
CA HIS A 596 -17.42 16.50 -12.07
C HIS A 596 -18.83 16.67 -12.63
N ILE A 597 -19.74 15.77 -12.26
CA ILE A 597 -21.16 15.89 -12.55
C ILE A 597 -21.79 16.40 -11.26
N GLU A 598 -22.14 17.68 -11.21
CA GLU A 598 -23.00 18.20 -10.14
C GLU A 598 -24.42 17.71 -10.39
N ALA A 599 -25.04 17.15 -9.35
CA ALA A 599 -26.45 16.80 -9.37
C ALA A 599 -27.22 18.00 -8.82
N ASP A 600 -28.11 18.56 -9.62
CA ASP A 600 -29.15 19.49 -9.15
C ASP A 600 -30.17 18.77 -8.26
#